data_AF-G0MQZ8-F1
#
_entry.id   AF-G0MQZ8-F1
#
_cell.length_a   1.000
_cell.length_b   1.000
_cell.length_c   1.000
_cell.angle_alpha   90.00
_cell.angle_beta   90.00
_cell.angle_gamma   90.00
#
_symmetry.space_group_name_H-M   'P 1'
#
loop_
_entity.id
_entity.type
_entity.pdbx_description
1 polymer ?
#
loop_
_entity_poly.entity_id
_entity_poly.type
_entity_poly.pdbx_seq_one_letter_code
_entity_poly.pdbx_strand_id
1 'polypeptide(L)'
;MTEATSMFSVGETIVALDNGCPYEAKITKIKEHQGVLKYFVHFVGYKSRHDLKVVVGKERRKLFAGTVDDYVKENRSKISQAFLEKYETRATPRRETSVKKKKEESPGPSTSRLPRLDDRFSTQEWTLDIPKVLRKVVVDDYEFIGKGLLWSLPSKITIDTIVDDYERFLQPGPSDSHKMLAARGMVDYFNQVLKFKLLYPSEREQYNENSEDRPSSVYGLAHLLRFIFKAPEIIKFSKNEDRMLTKFVADMQQFVDFVARTYKDYYTGEEDYSSAD
;
A
#
# COMPACT_ATOMS: atom_id res chain seq x y z
N MET A 1 -31.82 -23.49 -8.12
CA MET A 1 -30.90 -22.55 -8.79
C MET A 1 -31.50 -21.17 -8.62
N THR A 2 -30.96 -20.34 -7.73
CA THR A 2 -31.41 -18.95 -7.57
C THR A 2 -30.69 -18.13 -8.63
N GLU A 3 -31.40 -17.72 -9.68
CA GLU A 3 -30.89 -16.75 -10.65
C GLU A 3 -30.42 -15.50 -9.90
N ALA A 4 -29.18 -15.09 -10.11
CA ALA A 4 -28.61 -13.91 -9.48
C ALA A 4 -29.27 -12.65 -10.07
N THR A 5 -30.36 -12.20 -9.46
CA THR A 5 -31.04 -10.96 -9.82
C THR A 5 -30.12 -9.78 -9.50
N SER A 6 -29.82 -8.94 -10.50
CA SER A 6 -29.00 -7.74 -10.29
C SER A 6 -29.72 -6.74 -9.39
N MET A 7 -29.09 -6.36 -8.26
CA MET A 7 -29.59 -5.39 -7.28
C MET A 7 -29.56 -3.92 -7.77
N PHE A 8 -28.74 -3.60 -8.78
CA PHE A 8 -28.58 -2.25 -9.32
C PHE A 8 -28.68 -2.23 -10.85
N SER A 9 -29.08 -1.09 -11.42
CA SER A 9 -29.25 -0.91 -12.86
C SER A 9 -28.11 -0.11 -13.50
N VAL A 10 -27.83 -0.35 -14.78
CA VAL A 10 -26.88 0.48 -15.53
C VAL A 10 -27.38 1.92 -15.59
N GLY A 11 -26.52 2.87 -15.23
CA GLY A 11 -26.84 4.29 -15.16
C GLY A 11 -27.30 4.75 -13.77
N GLU A 12 -27.46 3.86 -12.81
CA GLU A 12 -27.85 4.19 -11.45
C GLU A 12 -26.67 4.80 -10.66
N THR A 13 -26.96 5.89 -9.94
CA THR A 13 -26.03 6.48 -8.97
C THR A 13 -26.16 5.75 -7.64
N ILE A 14 -25.04 5.31 -7.11
CA ILE A 14 -24.92 4.49 -5.90
C ILE A 14 -23.78 5.00 -5.03
N VAL A 15 -23.71 4.53 -3.79
CA VAL A 15 -22.54 4.71 -2.93
C VAL A 15 -21.66 3.47 -3.02
N ALA A 16 -20.41 3.65 -3.42
CA ALA A 16 -19.41 2.60 -3.44
C ALA A 16 -18.40 2.82 -2.31
N LEU A 17 -18.12 1.76 -1.55
CA LEU A 17 -17.07 1.78 -0.54
C LEU A 17 -15.73 1.44 -1.16
N ASP A 18 -14.74 2.31 -0.96
CA ASP A 18 -13.33 1.98 -1.14
C ASP A 18 -12.60 2.12 0.19
N ASN A 19 -11.97 1.04 0.64
CA ASN A 19 -11.31 0.93 1.94
C ASN A 19 -12.16 1.43 3.13
N GLY A 20 -13.49 1.21 3.07
CA GLY A 20 -14.44 1.61 4.10
C GLY A 20 -14.89 3.08 4.03
N CYS A 21 -14.42 3.86 3.06
CA CYS A 21 -14.87 5.22 2.82
C CYS A 21 -15.97 5.23 1.73
N PRO A 22 -17.11 5.89 1.98
CA PRO A 22 -18.19 5.99 0.99
C PRO A 22 -17.91 7.07 -0.05
N TYR A 23 -18.02 6.70 -1.32
CA TYR A 23 -17.90 7.60 -2.46
C TYR A 23 -19.12 7.49 -3.37
N GLU A 24 -19.47 8.59 -4.01
CA GLU A 24 -20.50 8.61 -5.04
C GLU A 24 -19.97 7.94 -6.30
N ALA A 25 -20.72 6.97 -6.80
CA ALA A 25 -20.35 6.19 -7.96
C ALA A 25 -21.56 5.90 -8.86
N LYS A 26 -21.29 5.47 -10.09
CA LYS A 26 -22.31 5.14 -11.07
C LYS A 26 -22.05 3.76 -11.66
N ILE A 27 -23.10 2.96 -11.79
CA ILE A 27 -23.01 1.70 -12.54
C ILE A 27 -22.88 2.06 -14.02
N THR A 28 -21.72 1.83 -14.61
CA THR A 28 -21.50 2.11 -16.03
C THR A 28 -21.91 0.95 -16.91
N LYS A 29 -21.68 -0.28 -16.47
CA LYS A 29 -21.99 -1.51 -17.23
C LYS A 29 -22.27 -2.67 -16.28
N ILE A 30 -23.13 -3.59 -16.71
CA ILE A 30 -23.28 -4.92 -16.11
C ILE A 30 -22.97 -5.91 -17.22
N LYS A 31 -21.90 -6.68 -17.07
CA LYS A 31 -21.45 -7.60 -18.12
C LYS A 31 -20.95 -8.90 -17.52
N GLU A 32 -21.25 -9.99 -18.19
CA GLU A 32 -20.69 -11.30 -17.89
C GLU A 32 -19.24 -11.38 -18.36
N HIS A 33 -18.35 -11.83 -17.48
CA HIS A 33 -16.94 -12.03 -17.78
C HIS A 33 -16.46 -13.32 -17.13
N GLN A 34 -16.08 -14.30 -17.95
CA GLN A 34 -15.67 -15.66 -17.52
C GLN A 34 -16.77 -16.40 -16.74
N GLY A 35 -18.01 -16.42 -17.26
CA GLY A 35 -19.12 -17.13 -16.62
C GLY A 35 -19.72 -16.45 -15.39
N VAL A 36 -19.28 -15.22 -15.07
CA VAL A 36 -19.70 -14.50 -13.86
C VAL A 36 -20.14 -13.08 -14.22
N LEU A 37 -21.37 -12.73 -13.83
CA LEU A 37 -21.95 -11.39 -14.02
C LEU A 37 -21.28 -10.38 -13.07
N LYS A 38 -20.81 -9.25 -13.60
CA LYS A 38 -20.11 -8.19 -12.84
C LYS A 38 -20.67 -6.80 -13.12
N TYR A 39 -20.81 -5.99 -12.07
CA TYR A 39 -21.00 -4.54 -12.13
C TYR A 39 -19.66 -3.85 -12.40
N PHE A 40 -19.67 -2.86 -13.30
CA PHE A 40 -18.58 -1.92 -13.53
C PHE A 40 -19.00 -0.58 -12.95
N VAL A 41 -18.26 -0.12 -11.94
CA VAL A 41 -18.61 1.00 -11.09
C VAL A 41 -17.59 2.11 -11.30
N HIS A 42 -18.04 3.28 -11.75
CA HIS A 42 -17.19 4.45 -11.96
C HIS A 42 -17.43 5.47 -10.86
N PHE A 43 -16.37 5.93 -10.20
CA PHE A 43 -16.47 6.95 -9.16
C PHE A 43 -16.66 8.34 -9.79
N VAL A 44 -17.68 9.07 -9.34
CA VAL A 44 -18.00 10.39 -9.87
C VAL A 44 -16.88 11.37 -9.54
N GLY A 45 -16.27 11.97 -10.57
CA GLY A 45 -15.16 12.91 -10.43
C GLY A 45 -13.77 12.28 -10.38
N TYR A 46 -13.65 10.96 -10.57
CA TYR A 46 -12.37 10.25 -10.58
C TYR A 46 -12.02 9.72 -11.97
N LYS A 47 -10.72 9.44 -12.21
CA LYS A 47 -10.26 8.81 -13.46
C LYS A 47 -10.65 7.32 -13.49
N SER A 48 -10.88 6.77 -14.68
CA SER A 48 -11.29 5.37 -14.90
C SER A 48 -10.37 4.30 -14.33
N ARG A 49 -9.10 4.63 -14.02
CA ARG A 49 -8.17 3.73 -13.32
C ARG A 49 -8.65 3.33 -11.91
N HIS A 50 -9.55 4.11 -11.32
CA HIS A 50 -10.13 3.85 -10.00
C HIS A 50 -11.44 3.04 -10.08
N ASP A 51 -11.89 2.65 -11.28
CA ASP A 51 -13.16 1.95 -11.45
C ASP A 51 -13.15 0.57 -10.78
N LEU A 52 -14.24 0.23 -10.11
CA LEU A 52 -14.40 -1.05 -9.43
C LEU A 52 -15.18 -2.05 -10.29
N LYS A 53 -14.79 -3.32 -10.17
CA LYS A 53 -15.53 -4.46 -10.76
C LYS A 53 -16.07 -5.33 -9.63
N VAL A 54 -17.39 -5.39 -9.48
CA VAL A 54 -18.04 -6.10 -8.37
C VAL A 54 -18.86 -7.26 -8.93
N VAL A 55 -18.68 -8.46 -8.40
CA VAL A 55 -19.48 -9.65 -8.80
C VAL A 55 -20.91 -9.50 -8.28
N VAL A 56 -21.90 -9.75 -9.14
CA VAL A 56 -23.32 -9.80 -8.76
C VAL A 56 -23.53 -10.93 -7.75
N GLY A 57 -24.13 -10.63 -6.59
CA GLY A 57 -24.23 -11.50 -5.42
C GLY A 57 -23.23 -11.20 -4.29
N LYS A 58 -22.19 -10.37 -4.53
CA LYS A 58 -21.21 -9.91 -3.51
C LYS A 58 -21.23 -8.39 -3.27
N GLU A 59 -22.28 -7.71 -3.73
CA GLU A 59 -22.45 -6.26 -3.68
C GLU A 59 -22.83 -5.73 -2.29
N ARG A 60 -23.49 -6.54 -1.44
CA ARG A 60 -24.08 -6.14 -0.15
C ARG A 60 -23.12 -5.51 0.88
N ARG A 61 -21.80 -5.64 0.69
CA ARG A 61 -20.77 -5.02 1.56
C ARG A 61 -19.96 -3.91 0.87
N LYS A 62 -20.21 -3.65 -0.42
CA LYS A 62 -19.40 -2.74 -1.24
C LYS A 62 -20.22 -1.66 -1.93
N LEU A 63 -21.46 -1.94 -2.32
CA LEU A 63 -22.33 -1.03 -3.05
C LEU A 63 -23.63 -0.84 -2.26
N PHE A 64 -24.06 0.41 -2.13
CA PHE A 64 -25.27 0.81 -1.41
C PHE A 64 -26.11 1.74 -2.28
N ALA A 65 -27.43 1.59 -2.23
CA ALA A 65 -28.35 2.49 -2.94
C ALA A 65 -28.39 3.86 -2.24
N GLY A 66 -28.65 4.92 -3.00
CA GLY A 66 -28.82 6.28 -2.48
C GLY A 66 -27.57 7.15 -2.59
N THR A 67 -27.54 8.25 -1.84
CA THR A 67 -26.47 9.24 -1.87
C THR A 67 -25.46 9.02 -0.74
N VAL A 68 -24.25 9.59 -0.88
CA VAL A 68 -23.25 9.56 0.19
C VAL A 68 -23.79 10.20 1.47
N ASP A 69 -24.62 11.23 1.35
CA ASP A 69 -25.24 11.91 2.48
C ASP A 69 -26.16 10.98 3.29
N ASP A 70 -26.99 10.21 2.60
CA ASP A 70 -27.90 9.26 3.25
C ASP A 70 -27.11 8.12 3.90
N TYR A 71 -26.08 7.62 3.21
CA TYR A 71 -25.19 6.59 3.74
C TYR A 71 -24.44 7.07 4.99
N VAL A 72 -23.96 8.32 5.00
CA VAL A 72 -23.27 8.93 6.14
C VAL A 72 -24.20 9.11 7.33
N LYS A 73 -25.45 9.52 7.11
CA LYS A 73 -26.45 9.66 8.19
C LYS A 73 -26.75 8.31 8.85
N GLU A 74 -26.95 7.26 8.07
CA GLU A 74 -27.34 5.93 8.57
C GLU A 74 -26.16 5.12 9.13
N ASN A 75 -24.95 5.32 8.61
CA ASN A 75 -23.77 4.51 8.97
C ASN A 75 -22.66 5.33 9.65
N ARG A 76 -23.00 6.50 10.20
CA ARG A 76 -22.05 7.43 10.85
C ARG A 76 -21.06 6.75 11.81
N SER A 77 -21.52 5.79 12.62
CA SER A 77 -20.70 5.08 13.59
C SER A 77 -19.69 4.09 12.99
N LYS A 78 -19.88 3.68 11.73
CA LYS A 78 -18.98 2.76 11.00
C LYS A 78 -17.99 3.51 10.10
N ILE A 79 -18.19 4.82 9.93
CA ILE A 79 -17.37 5.68 9.08
C ILE A 79 -16.27 6.31 9.94
N SER A 80 -15.06 6.36 9.40
CA SER A 80 -13.91 6.96 10.10
C SER A 80 -14.18 8.41 10.48
N GLN A 81 -13.81 8.81 11.71
CA GLN A 81 -13.92 10.20 12.17
C GLN A 81 -13.21 11.18 11.24
N ALA A 82 -12.06 10.80 10.67
CA ALA A 82 -11.31 11.61 9.71
C ALA A 82 -12.07 11.87 8.40
N PHE A 83 -12.96 10.95 8.00
CA PHE A 83 -13.86 11.16 6.86
C PHE A 83 -15.03 12.07 7.24
N LEU A 84 -15.63 11.86 8.42
CA LEU A 84 -16.76 12.67 8.91
C LEU A 84 -16.38 14.14 9.09
N GLU A 85 -15.20 14.43 9.64
CA GLU A 85 -14.71 15.80 9.83
C GLU A 85 -14.50 16.53 8.48
N LYS A 86 -14.00 15.82 7.47
CA LYS A 86 -13.84 16.34 6.09
C LYS A 86 -15.19 16.50 5.36
N TYR A 87 -16.13 15.61 5.62
CA TYR A 87 -17.48 15.67 5.08
C TYR A 87 -18.25 16.87 5.65
N GLU A 88 -18.17 17.08 6.97
CA GLU A 88 -18.85 18.18 7.68
C GLU A 88 -18.28 19.55 7.36
N THR A 89 -16.95 19.67 7.24
CA THR A 89 -16.31 20.93 6.81
C THR A 89 -16.74 21.34 5.40
N ARG A 90 -17.06 20.38 4.52
CA ARG A 90 -17.55 20.62 3.16
C ARG A 90 -19.06 20.87 3.09
N ALA A 91 -19.84 20.41 4.08
CA ALA A 91 -21.29 20.54 4.15
C ALA A 91 -21.80 21.87 4.77
N THR A 92 -20.91 22.76 5.22
CA THR A 92 -21.32 24.08 5.77
C THR A 92 -21.81 25.03 4.67
N PRO A 93 -23.01 25.63 4.80
CA PRO A 93 -23.56 26.50 3.76
C PRO A 93 -22.92 27.89 3.78
N ARG A 94 -22.56 28.34 2.58
CA ARG A 94 -22.06 29.67 2.21
C ARG A 94 -23.04 30.75 2.69
N ARG A 95 -22.69 31.50 3.75
CA ARG A 95 -23.45 32.67 4.20
C ARG A 95 -23.02 33.91 3.40
N GLU A 96 -23.99 34.50 2.72
CA GLU A 96 -23.89 35.70 1.91
C GLU A 96 -23.36 36.90 2.70
N THR A 97 -22.42 37.66 2.13
CA THR A 97 -22.44 39.13 2.26
C THR A 97 -21.89 39.78 1.00
N SER A 98 -22.76 40.59 0.42
CA SER A 98 -22.59 41.43 -0.75
C SER A 98 -21.78 42.68 -0.41
N VAL A 99 -20.71 42.99 -1.16
CA VAL A 99 -20.28 44.39 -1.39
C VAL A 99 -19.85 44.57 -2.84
N LYS A 100 -20.59 45.45 -3.52
CA LYS A 100 -20.39 45.93 -4.89
C LYS A 100 -19.12 46.77 -5.03
N LYS A 101 -18.36 46.59 -6.11
CA LYS A 101 -17.64 47.68 -6.81
C LYS A 101 -17.62 47.42 -8.32
N LYS A 102 -18.07 48.43 -9.09
CA LYS A 102 -18.20 48.54 -10.57
C LYS A 102 -16.84 48.23 -11.25
N LYS A 103 -16.71 47.39 -12.28
CA LYS A 103 -17.11 47.47 -13.73
C LYS A 103 -16.52 48.66 -14.50
N GLU A 104 -15.43 48.40 -15.22
CA GLU A 104 -15.09 48.94 -16.55
C GLU A 104 -14.66 47.76 -17.46
N GLU A 105 -14.85 47.92 -18.76
CA GLU A 105 -15.20 46.89 -19.74
C GLU A 105 -14.03 46.18 -20.47
N SER A 106 -14.37 44.96 -20.89
CA SER A 106 -13.76 43.90 -21.74
C SER A 106 -13.16 44.32 -23.10
N PRO A 107 -12.47 43.46 -23.92
CA PRO A 107 -12.69 42.00 -24.07
C PRO A 107 -11.49 41.04 -24.39
N GLY A 108 -11.67 39.74 -24.13
CA GLY A 108 -10.91 38.62 -24.76
C GLY A 108 -10.21 37.63 -23.80
N PRO A 109 -10.33 36.29 -23.95
CA PRO A 109 -10.43 35.37 -22.82
C PRO A 109 -9.08 34.92 -22.26
N SER A 110 -8.69 35.48 -21.12
CA SER A 110 -7.66 34.88 -20.26
C SER A 110 -8.37 34.07 -19.18
N THR A 111 -8.44 32.75 -19.35
CA THR A 111 -8.84 31.83 -18.27
C THR A 111 -7.81 31.95 -17.17
N SER A 112 -8.13 32.80 -16.19
CA SER A 112 -7.46 32.89 -14.90
C SER A 112 -7.28 31.48 -14.36
N ARG A 113 -6.01 31.10 -14.17
CA ARG A 113 -5.59 29.90 -13.45
C ARG A 113 -6.27 29.90 -12.08
N LEU A 114 -7.36 29.14 -11.97
CA LEU A 114 -7.80 28.58 -10.70
C LEU A 114 -6.59 27.85 -10.09
N PRO A 115 -6.33 27.96 -8.77
CA PRO A 115 -5.33 27.14 -8.13
C PRO A 115 -5.65 25.68 -8.46
N ARG A 116 -4.69 24.97 -9.05
CA ARG A 116 -4.82 23.54 -9.38
C ARG A 116 -5.34 22.83 -8.14
N LEU A 117 -6.57 22.34 -8.20
CA LEU A 117 -7.22 21.54 -7.15
C LEU A 117 -6.74 20.08 -7.23
N ASP A 118 -5.45 19.90 -7.52
CA ASP A 118 -4.79 18.61 -7.75
C ASP A 118 -3.72 18.32 -6.68
N ASP A 119 -3.77 19.01 -5.53
CA ASP A 119 -2.76 18.88 -4.47
C ASP A 119 -3.33 18.83 -3.04
N ARG A 120 -4.55 18.30 -2.85
CA ARG A 120 -5.18 18.25 -1.51
C ARG A 120 -5.72 16.90 -1.06
N PHE A 121 -5.29 15.83 -1.74
CA PHE A 121 -5.02 14.54 -1.12
C PHE A 121 -3.87 13.93 -1.92
N SER A 122 -2.64 14.29 -1.56
CA SER A 122 -1.60 13.28 -1.68
C SER A 122 -2.09 12.13 -0.81
N THR A 123 -2.70 11.10 -1.40
CA THR A 123 -2.59 9.76 -0.83
C THR A 123 -1.10 9.50 -0.90
N GLN A 124 -0.36 9.98 0.10
CA GLN A 124 1.08 9.88 0.11
C GLN A 124 1.33 8.39 0.25
N GLU A 125 1.50 7.73 -0.89
CA GLU A 125 1.90 6.35 -0.96
C GLU A 125 3.34 6.39 -0.49
N TRP A 126 3.56 6.07 0.78
CA TRP A 126 4.87 5.89 1.37
C TRP A 126 5.52 4.64 0.75
N THR A 127 5.89 4.75 -0.51
CA THR A 127 6.47 3.67 -1.32
C THR A 127 7.96 3.81 -1.35
N LEU A 128 8.65 2.70 -1.10
CA LEU A 128 10.07 2.56 -1.40
C LEU A 128 10.22 2.32 -2.90
N ASP A 129 11.12 3.06 -3.55
CA ASP A 129 11.50 2.77 -4.92
C ASP A 129 12.47 1.58 -4.89
N ILE A 130 11.96 0.41 -5.22
CA ILE A 130 12.77 -0.81 -5.18
C ILE A 130 13.50 -0.96 -6.52
N PRO A 131 14.85 -1.01 -6.56
CA PRO A 131 15.57 -1.18 -7.81
C PRO A 131 15.23 -2.48 -8.56
N LYS A 132 15.35 -2.46 -9.90
CA LYS A 132 15.01 -3.64 -10.76
C LYS A 132 15.80 -4.90 -10.38
N VAL A 133 17.04 -4.74 -9.92
CA VAL A 133 17.89 -5.85 -9.47
C VAL A 133 17.29 -6.56 -8.27
N LEU A 134 16.78 -5.83 -7.28
CA LEU A 134 16.14 -6.43 -6.10
C LEU A 134 14.77 -7.03 -6.42
N ARG A 135 14.01 -6.42 -7.34
CA ARG A 135 12.79 -7.04 -7.89
C ARG A 135 13.09 -8.41 -8.50
N LYS A 136 14.18 -8.54 -9.25
CA LYS A 136 14.58 -9.80 -9.85
C LYS A 136 14.89 -10.86 -8.77
N VAL A 137 15.60 -10.50 -7.70
CA VAL A 137 15.87 -11.44 -6.59
C VAL A 137 14.57 -11.99 -5.98
N VAL A 138 13.53 -11.16 -5.79
CA VAL A 138 12.24 -11.61 -5.26
C VAL A 138 11.47 -12.49 -6.26
N VAL A 139 11.58 -12.21 -7.56
CA VAL A 139 10.99 -13.08 -8.60
C VAL A 139 11.69 -14.44 -8.62
N ASP A 140 13.02 -14.45 -8.61
CA ASP A 140 13.83 -15.66 -8.61
C ASP A 140 13.54 -16.49 -7.33
N ASP A 141 13.46 -15.85 -6.16
CA ASP A 141 13.03 -16.47 -4.88
C ASP A 141 11.65 -17.16 -5.00
N TYR A 142 10.66 -16.48 -5.56
CA TYR A 142 9.32 -17.06 -5.77
C TYR A 142 9.39 -18.30 -6.70
N GLU A 143 10.20 -18.25 -7.75
CA GLU A 143 10.40 -19.38 -8.66
C GLU A 143 11.10 -20.56 -8.00
N PHE A 144 12.13 -20.33 -7.18
CA PHE A 144 12.84 -21.39 -6.47
C PHE A 144 11.95 -22.09 -5.44
N ILE A 145 11.19 -21.32 -4.67
CA ILE A 145 10.17 -21.87 -3.75
C ILE A 145 9.13 -22.69 -4.52
N GLY A 146 8.70 -22.21 -5.69
CA GLY A 146 7.78 -22.92 -6.58
C GLY A 146 8.33 -24.25 -7.13
N LYS A 147 9.66 -24.39 -7.22
CA LYS A 147 10.35 -25.64 -7.58
C LYS A 147 10.56 -26.60 -6.40
N GLY A 148 10.14 -26.22 -5.19
CA GLY A 148 10.34 -27.02 -3.98
C GLY A 148 11.70 -26.82 -3.31
N LEU A 149 12.46 -25.80 -3.72
CA LEU A 149 13.69 -25.41 -3.05
C LEU A 149 13.36 -24.49 -1.88
N LEU A 150 14.04 -24.66 -0.75
CA LEU A 150 13.94 -23.81 0.43
C LEU A 150 15.25 -23.05 0.60
N TRP A 151 15.18 -21.83 1.12
CA TRP A 151 16.40 -21.09 1.45
C TRP A 151 17.21 -21.87 2.50
N SER A 152 18.52 -22.01 2.29
CA SER A 152 19.38 -22.76 3.20
C SER A 152 19.49 -22.03 4.52
N LEU A 153 19.04 -22.65 5.62
CA LEU A 153 19.15 -22.10 6.97
C LEU A 153 20.14 -22.94 7.82
N PRO A 154 20.97 -22.31 8.67
CA PRO A 154 21.13 -20.85 8.80
C PRO A 154 21.79 -20.25 7.54
N SER A 155 21.38 -19.03 7.21
CA SER A 155 21.86 -18.33 6.02
C SER A 155 23.37 -18.06 6.11
N LYS A 156 24.10 -18.29 5.01
CA LYS A 156 25.55 -17.98 4.91
C LYS A 156 25.84 -16.52 5.25
N ILE A 157 24.99 -15.62 4.75
CA ILE A 157 24.97 -14.20 5.10
C ILE A 157 23.60 -13.89 5.69
N THR A 158 23.58 -13.44 6.94
CA THR A 158 22.34 -13.18 7.68
C THR A 158 21.92 -11.72 7.53
N ILE A 159 20.66 -11.43 7.85
CA ILE A 159 20.15 -10.05 7.88
C ILE A 159 20.94 -9.19 8.84
N ASP A 160 21.35 -9.74 9.99
CA ASP A 160 22.23 -9.04 10.93
C ASP A 160 23.56 -8.64 10.27
N THR A 161 24.18 -9.53 9.50
CA THR A 161 25.42 -9.20 8.76
C THR A 161 25.21 -8.08 7.74
N ILE A 162 24.10 -8.10 7.00
CA ILE A 162 23.77 -7.05 6.03
C ILE A 162 23.62 -5.68 6.72
N VAL A 163 23.04 -5.67 7.92
CA VAL A 163 22.80 -4.47 8.72
C VAL A 163 24.11 -3.95 9.32
N ASP A 164 24.99 -4.84 9.77
CA ASP A 164 26.33 -4.48 10.25
C ASP A 164 27.20 -3.90 9.12
N ASP A 165 27.11 -4.46 7.91
CA ASP A 165 27.80 -3.91 6.73
C ASP A 165 27.27 -2.53 6.37
N TYR A 166 25.96 -2.31 6.51
CA TYR A 166 25.36 -0.99 6.34
C TYR A 166 25.86 0.02 7.39
N GLU A 167 26.00 -0.41 8.65
CA GLU A 167 26.57 0.43 9.72
C GLU A 167 28.01 0.85 9.38
N ARG A 168 28.82 -0.07 8.86
CA ARG A 168 30.19 0.22 8.40
C ARG A 168 30.20 1.17 7.21
N PHE A 169 29.25 1.01 6.28
CA PHE A 169 29.11 1.90 5.12
C PHE A 169 28.79 3.34 5.52
N LEU A 170 27.96 3.54 6.55
CA LEU A 170 27.55 4.88 6.99
C LEU A 170 28.68 5.72 7.61
N GLN A 171 29.82 5.10 7.97
CA GLN A 171 30.93 5.70 8.71
C GLN A 171 30.53 6.27 10.10
N PRO A 172 31.44 6.31 11.08
CA PRO A 172 31.11 6.80 12.43
C PRO A 172 30.91 8.33 12.42
N GLY A 173 29.65 8.77 12.37
CA GLY A 173 29.26 10.18 12.48
C GLY A 173 27.89 10.36 13.17
N PRO A 174 27.71 11.42 13.98
CA PRO A 174 26.42 11.69 14.65
C PRO A 174 25.28 11.97 13.67
N SER A 175 25.61 12.33 12.42
CA SER A 175 24.65 12.58 11.36
C SER A 175 23.91 11.30 10.94
N ASP A 176 24.47 10.10 11.07
CA ASP A 176 23.89 8.88 10.48
C ASP A 176 23.15 7.99 11.50
N SER A 177 23.10 8.41 12.76
CA SER A 177 22.40 7.70 13.84
C SER A 177 20.92 7.42 13.51
N HIS A 178 20.24 8.38 12.87
CA HIS A 178 18.84 8.24 12.47
C HIS A 178 18.65 7.24 11.32
N LYS A 179 19.63 7.11 10.41
CA LYS A 179 19.60 6.13 9.31
C LYS A 179 19.80 4.72 9.84
N MET A 180 20.73 4.56 10.79
CA MET A 180 20.94 3.28 11.44
C MET A 180 19.73 2.88 12.29
N LEU A 181 19.10 3.83 12.98
CA LEU A 181 17.86 3.59 13.71
C LEU A 181 16.73 3.11 12.77
N ALA A 182 16.63 3.69 11.57
CA ALA A 182 15.65 3.24 10.58
C ALA A 182 15.91 1.81 10.11
N ALA A 183 17.18 1.47 9.81
CA ALA A 183 17.57 0.11 9.42
C ALA A 183 17.29 -0.92 10.53
N ARG A 184 17.71 -0.63 11.78
CA ARG A 184 17.42 -1.51 12.93
C ARG A 184 15.93 -1.65 13.20
N GLY A 185 15.16 -0.55 13.09
CA GLY A 185 13.71 -0.59 13.24
C GLY A 185 13.02 -1.48 12.19
N MET A 186 13.53 -1.53 10.96
CA MET A 186 13.05 -2.48 9.95
C MET A 186 13.33 -3.93 10.37
N VAL A 187 14.52 -4.22 10.85
CA VAL A 187 14.93 -5.57 11.29
C VAL A 187 14.13 -6.03 12.51
N ASP A 188 13.90 -5.14 13.47
CA ASP A 188 13.07 -5.42 14.64
C ASP A 188 11.63 -5.74 14.24
N TYR A 189 11.12 -5.07 13.21
CA TYR A 189 9.80 -5.35 12.70
C TYR A 189 9.76 -6.65 11.88
N PHE A 190 10.80 -6.93 11.08
CA PHE A 190 11.00 -8.21 10.40
C PHE A 190 10.92 -9.39 11.40
N ASN A 191 11.64 -9.28 12.52
CA ASN A 191 11.67 -10.28 13.58
C ASN A 191 10.27 -10.59 14.15
N GLN A 192 9.36 -9.60 14.16
CA GLN A 192 7.99 -9.78 14.63
C GLN A 192 7.05 -10.38 13.58
N VAL A 193 7.22 -10.00 12.30
CA VAL A 193 6.25 -10.32 11.25
C VAL A 193 6.59 -11.55 10.42
N LEU A 194 7.84 -12.04 10.44
CA LEU A 194 8.29 -13.18 9.63
C LEU A 194 7.28 -14.32 9.66
N LYS A 195 7.01 -14.85 10.86
CA LYS A 195 6.12 -15.99 11.06
C LYS A 195 4.68 -15.75 10.59
N PHE A 196 4.20 -14.53 10.52
CA PHE A 196 2.79 -14.27 10.19
C PHE A 196 2.57 -13.83 8.75
N LYS A 197 3.58 -13.25 8.10
CA LYS A 197 3.40 -12.49 6.85
C LYS A 197 4.38 -12.82 5.73
N LEU A 198 5.54 -13.40 6.03
CA LEU A 198 6.65 -13.47 5.05
C LEU A 198 7.01 -14.88 4.59
N LEU A 199 6.58 -15.91 5.33
CA LEU A 199 6.84 -17.31 5.00
C LEU A 199 5.77 -17.91 4.08
N TYR A 200 6.21 -18.56 3.01
CA TYR A 200 5.38 -19.43 2.18
C TYR A 200 4.96 -20.68 2.97
N PRO A 201 3.89 -21.39 2.54
CA PRO A 201 3.45 -22.61 3.21
C PRO A 201 4.53 -23.69 3.31
N SER A 202 5.40 -23.82 2.30
CA SER A 202 6.49 -24.81 2.26
C SER A 202 7.62 -24.53 3.25
N GLU A 203 7.81 -23.28 3.69
CA GLU A 203 8.89 -22.89 4.62
C GLU A 203 8.48 -23.07 6.09
N ARG A 204 7.24 -23.49 6.37
CA ARG A 204 6.67 -23.52 7.73
C ARG A 204 7.33 -24.53 8.65
N GLU A 205 7.68 -25.69 8.11
CA GLU A 205 8.37 -26.74 8.84
C GLU A 205 9.78 -26.29 9.22
N GLN A 206 10.54 -25.81 8.23
CA GLN A 206 11.86 -25.23 8.42
C GLN A 206 11.89 -24.09 9.45
N TYR A 207 10.86 -23.23 9.47
CA TYR A 207 10.75 -22.18 10.50
C TYR A 207 10.58 -22.75 11.91
N ASN A 208 9.80 -23.82 12.08
CA ASN A 208 9.55 -24.40 13.41
C ASN A 208 10.84 -25.00 14.00
N GLU A 209 11.67 -25.61 13.17
CA GLU A 209 12.99 -26.14 13.55
C GLU A 209 13.96 -25.04 14.04
N ASN A 210 13.82 -23.82 13.50
CA ASN A 210 14.67 -22.66 13.80
C ASN A 210 13.92 -21.61 14.66
N SER A 211 12.87 -22.00 15.36
CA SER A 211 11.93 -21.04 15.99
C SER A 211 12.44 -20.40 17.28
N GLU A 212 13.47 -20.98 17.89
CA GLU A 212 14.09 -20.45 19.12
C GLU A 212 15.05 -19.28 18.84
N ASP A 213 15.59 -19.22 17.62
CA ASP A 213 16.54 -18.20 17.22
C ASP A 213 15.86 -16.90 16.78
N ARG A 214 16.58 -15.79 16.88
CA ARG A 214 16.12 -14.51 16.35
C ARG A 214 16.06 -14.59 14.81
N PRO A 215 14.94 -14.27 14.15
CA PRO A 215 14.85 -14.40 12.71
C PRO A 215 15.97 -13.69 11.92
N SER A 216 16.38 -12.50 12.33
CA SER A 216 17.42 -11.75 11.63
C SER A 216 18.82 -12.38 11.72
N SER A 217 19.07 -13.26 12.69
CA SER A 217 20.33 -14.01 12.81
C SER A 217 20.34 -15.33 12.05
N VAL A 218 19.20 -15.74 11.49
CA VAL A 218 19.07 -17.03 10.77
C VAL A 218 18.77 -16.83 9.29
N TYR A 219 17.89 -15.88 8.97
CA TYR A 219 17.41 -15.64 7.61
C TYR A 219 18.33 -14.69 6.83
N GLY A 220 18.23 -14.73 5.50
CA GLY A 220 19.09 -14.00 4.57
C GLY A 220 18.40 -12.92 3.75
N LEU A 221 19.03 -12.55 2.63
CA LEU A 221 18.59 -11.42 1.79
C LEU A 221 17.18 -11.62 1.22
N ALA A 222 16.81 -12.83 0.78
CA ALA A 222 15.48 -13.06 0.19
C ALA A 222 14.34 -12.66 1.14
N HIS A 223 14.40 -13.10 2.40
CA HIS A 223 13.37 -12.80 3.40
C HIS A 223 13.35 -11.32 3.79
N LEU A 224 14.52 -10.66 3.84
CA LEU A 224 14.60 -9.21 4.01
C LEU A 224 13.92 -8.47 2.86
N LEU A 225 14.11 -8.91 1.62
CA LEU A 225 13.46 -8.31 0.47
C LEU A 225 11.94 -8.54 0.50
N ARG A 226 11.46 -9.75 0.84
CA ARG A 226 10.02 -9.99 1.03
C ARG A 226 9.41 -9.00 2.03
N PHE A 227 10.13 -8.69 3.10
CA PHE A 227 9.74 -7.67 4.06
C PHE A 227 9.72 -6.25 3.47
N ILE A 228 10.78 -5.84 2.79
CA ILE A 228 10.89 -4.50 2.17
C ILE A 228 9.75 -4.25 1.17
N PHE A 229 9.36 -5.27 0.39
CA PHE A 229 8.18 -5.18 -0.50
C PHE A 229 6.85 -5.05 0.24
N LYS A 230 6.78 -5.57 1.48
CA LYS A 230 5.59 -5.48 2.34
C LYS A 230 5.56 -4.21 3.20
N ALA A 231 6.70 -3.57 3.42
CA ALA A 231 6.83 -2.38 4.28
C ALA A 231 5.85 -1.24 3.91
N PRO A 232 5.54 -0.93 2.64
CA PRO A 232 4.55 0.09 2.31
C PRO A 232 3.14 -0.21 2.83
N GLU A 233 2.73 -1.49 2.86
CA GLU A 233 1.44 -1.89 3.46
C GLU A 233 1.43 -1.64 4.97
N ILE A 234 2.57 -1.88 5.63
CA ILE A 234 2.75 -1.70 7.08
C ILE A 234 2.73 -0.22 7.46
N ILE A 235 3.44 0.62 6.71
CA ILE A 235 3.57 2.05 6.99
C ILE A 235 2.22 2.75 6.88
N LYS A 236 1.34 2.30 5.97
CA LYS A 236 -0.04 2.82 5.80
C LYS A 236 -0.90 2.72 7.07
N PHE A 237 -0.61 1.79 7.98
CA PHE A 237 -1.36 1.63 9.23
C PHE A 237 -0.75 2.39 10.41
N SER A 238 0.38 3.07 10.23
CA SER A 238 1.03 3.83 11.29
C SER A 238 0.35 5.19 11.53
N LYS A 239 0.01 5.49 12.79
CA LYS A 239 -0.55 6.77 13.24
C LYS A 239 0.56 7.80 13.55
N ASN A 240 1.58 7.90 12.70
CA ASN A 240 2.71 8.81 12.94
C ASN A 240 2.50 10.16 12.24
N GLU A 241 3.14 11.22 12.76
CA GLU A 241 3.18 12.53 12.10
C GLU A 241 3.90 12.43 10.73
N ASP A 242 3.30 13.00 9.69
CA ASP A 242 3.76 12.89 8.29
C ASP A 242 5.24 13.28 8.10
N ARG A 243 5.76 14.22 8.90
CA ARG A 243 7.16 14.68 8.81
C ARG A 243 8.17 13.63 9.29
N MET A 244 7.87 12.93 10.39
CA MET A 244 8.73 11.86 10.91
C MET A 244 8.70 10.65 9.98
N LEU A 245 7.53 10.31 9.46
CA LEU A 245 7.38 9.26 8.44
C LEU A 245 8.15 9.57 7.17
N THR A 246 8.11 10.82 6.69
CA THR A 246 8.87 11.22 5.50
C THR A 246 10.36 10.97 5.66
N LYS A 247 10.91 11.37 6.82
CA LYS A 247 12.32 11.17 7.11
C LYS A 247 12.66 9.68 7.20
N PHE A 248 11.86 8.92 7.94
CA PHE A 248 12.02 7.47 8.07
C PHE A 248 12.00 6.74 6.72
N VAL A 249 11.06 7.09 5.82
CA VAL A 249 10.99 6.52 4.47
C VAL A 249 12.20 6.88 3.63
N ALA A 250 12.71 8.10 3.73
CA ALA A 250 13.95 8.51 3.05
C ALA A 250 15.20 7.78 3.59
N ASP A 251 15.24 7.49 4.90
CA ASP A 251 16.32 6.73 5.52
C ASP A 251 16.25 5.25 5.13
N MET A 252 15.04 4.68 5.08
CA MET A 252 14.82 3.33 4.56
C MET A 252 15.21 3.23 3.08
N GLN A 253 14.90 4.23 2.27
CA GLN A 253 15.31 4.25 0.86
C GLN A 253 16.83 4.16 0.70
N GLN A 254 17.60 4.86 1.55
CA GLN A 254 19.07 4.77 1.53
C GLN A 254 19.56 3.35 1.86
N PHE A 255 18.91 2.65 2.80
CA PHE A 255 19.22 1.25 3.08
C PHE A 255 18.88 0.34 1.89
N VAL A 256 17.73 0.53 1.25
CA VAL A 256 17.35 -0.22 0.03
C VAL A 256 18.36 0.03 -1.10
N ASP A 257 18.80 1.27 -1.28
CA ASP A 257 19.80 1.64 -2.28
C ASP A 257 21.16 1.03 -1.99
N PHE A 258 21.56 0.96 -0.71
CA PHE A 258 22.76 0.25 -0.28
C PHE A 258 22.67 -1.24 -0.63
N VAL A 259 21.60 -1.91 -0.20
CA VAL A 259 21.36 -3.34 -0.48
C VAL A 259 21.36 -3.58 -2.00
N ALA A 260 20.77 -2.68 -2.80
CA ALA A 260 20.78 -2.81 -4.25
C ALA A 260 22.17 -2.68 -4.89
N ARG A 261 23.13 -2.01 -4.25
CA ARG A 261 24.51 -1.89 -4.74
C ARG A 261 25.35 -3.11 -4.36
N THR A 262 25.10 -3.69 -3.18
CA THR A 262 25.89 -4.79 -2.61
C THR A 262 25.19 -6.15 -2.68
N TYR A 263 24.00 -6.26 -3.29
CA TYR A 263 23.20 -7.49 -3.26
C TYR A 263 23.92 -8.75 -3.75
N LYS A 264 24.90 -8.61 -4.66
CA LYS A 264 25.70 -9.74 -5.19
C LYS A 264 26.60 -10.37 -4.13
N ASP A 265 26.95 -9.62 -3.10
CA ASP A 265 27.74 -10.11 -1.97
C ASP A 265 26.87 -10.94 -1.01
N TYR A 266 25.55 -10.82 -1.12
CA TYR A 266 24.55 -11.41 -0.22
C TYR A 266 23.63 -12.43 -0.89
N TYR A 267 23.74 -12.61 -2.20
CA TYR A 267 22.85 -13.48 -2.99
C TYR A 267 23.57 -14.04 -4.21
N THR A 268 23.72 -15.36 -4.24
CA THR A 268 24.35 -16.11 -5.35
C THR A 268 23.33 -16.88 -6.20
N GLY A 269 22.02 -16.72 -5.95
CA GLY A 269 20.97 -17.31 -6.77
C GLY A 269 20.48 -18.64 -6.19
N GLU A 270 20.38 -19.66 -7.05
CA GLU A 270 19.90 -20.98 -6.67
C GLU A 270 20.80 -21.66 -5.62
N GLU A 271 22.10 -21.33 -5.57
CA GLU A 271 23.08 -21.88 -4.62
C GLU A 271 22.83 -21.51 -3.15
N ASP A 272 21.95 -20.55 -2.89
CA ASP A 272 21.49 -20.20 -1.55
C ASP A 272 20.29 -21.07 -1.11
N TYR A 273 19.78 -21.93 -1.98
CA TYR A 273 18.64 -22.80 -1.71
C TYR A 273 19.04 -24.28 -1.72
N SER A 274 18.32 -25.09 -0.95
CA SER A 274 18.44 -26.53 -0.88
C SER A 274 17.08 -27.18 -1.08
N SER A 275 17.05 -28.40 -1.61
CA SER A 275 15.81 -29.19 -1.59
C SER A 275 15.35 -29.42 -0.16
N ALA A 276 14.03 -29.43 0.06
CA ALA A 276 13.48 -29.98 1.28
C ALA A 276 13.74 -31.50 1.30
N ASP A 277 14.52 -31.97 2.26
CA ASP A 277 14.76 -33.41 2.49
C ASP A 277 13.51 -34.11 3.06
#